data_AF-A0A7C8MSS4-F1
#
_entry.id   AF-A0A7C8MSS4-F1
#
_cell.length_a   1.000
_cell.length_b   1.000
_cell.length_c   1.000
_cell.angle_alpha   90.00
_cell.angle_beta   90.00
_cell.angle_gamma   90.00
#
_symmetry.space_group_name_H-M   'P 1'
#
loop_
_entity.id
_entity.type
_entity.pdbx_description
1 polymer ?
#
loop_
_entity_poly.entity_id
_entity_poly.type
_entity_poly.pdbx_seq_one_letter_code
_entity_poly.pdbx_strand_id
1 'polypeptide(L)' 'MAQTPQQRAANARFAKREEAKMGKSFNLATRPKGDFKSPISRGWIIALAFVLCGGLIFELLKLFF' A
#
# COMPACT_ATOMS: atom_id res chain seq x y z
N MET A 1 14.02 -27.26 -36.28
CA MET A 1 14.18 -26.15 -37.25
C MET A 1 14.52 -24.89 -36.48
N ALA A 2 15.71 -24.34 -36.67
CA ALA A 2 16.12 -23.10 -36.02
C ALA A 2 15.49 -21.91 -36.76
N GLN A 3 14.98 -20.94 -36.00
CA GLN A 3 14.36 -19.76 -36.56
C GLN A 3 15.41 -18.91 -37.28
N THR A 4 15.13 -18.52 -38.53
CA THR A 4 16.07 -17.71 -39.30
C THR A 4 16.24 -16.32 -38.67
N PRO A 5 17.38 -15.64 -38.86
CA PRO A 5 17.58 -14.29 -38.34
C PRO A 5 16.48 -13.31 -38.78
N GLN A 6 15.97 -13.49 -40.01
CA GLN A 6 14.86 -12.69 -40.55
C GLN A 6 13.55 -12.95 -39.81
N GLN A 7 13.23 -14.21 -39.52
CA GLN A 7 12.03 -14.56 -38.74
C GLN A 7 12.11 -14.03 -37.31
N ARG A 8 13.29 -14.09 -36.68
CA ARG A 8 13.51 -13.51 -35.35
C ARG A 8 13.25 -12.00 -35.34
N ALA A 9 13.74 -11.28 -36.36
CA ALA A 9 13.52 -9.85 -36.50
C ALA A 9 12.03 -9.51 -36.75
N ALA A 10 11.33 -10.31 -37.56
CA ALA A 10 9.90 -10.14 -37.80
C ALA A 10 9.07 -10.35 -36.52
N ASN A 11 9.38 -11.39 -35.74
CA ASN A 11 8.70 -11.68 -34.48
C ASN A 11 8.93 -10.59 -33.45
N ALA A 12 10.15 -10.06 -33.35
CA ALA A 12 10.44 -8.93 -32.46
C ALA A 12 9.64 -7.67 -32.83
N ARG A 13 9.44 -7.41 -34.14
CA ARG A 13 8.61 -6.28 -34.62
C ARG A 13 7.12 -6.50 -34.35
N PHE A 14 6.65 -7.74 -34.42
CA PHE A 14 5.26 -8.08 -34.09
C PHE A 14 5.01 -7.96 -32.59
N ALA A 15 5.89 -8.53 -31.75
CA ALA A 15 5.81 -8.45 -30.30
C ALA A 15 5.76 -7.00 -29.79
N LYS A 16 6.62 -6.11 -30.31
CA LYS A 16 6.58 -4.68 -29.94
C LYS A 16 5.26 -3.98 -30.29
N ARG A 17 4.60 -4.39 -31.38
CA ARG A 17 3.29 -3.82 -31.77
C ARG A 17 2.16 -4.35 -30.91
N GLU A 18 2.21 -5.62 -30.52
CA GLU A 18 1.27 -6.22 -29.56
C GLU A 18 1.43 -5.61 -28.17
N GLU A 19 2.66 -5.47 -27.68
CA GLU A 19 2.97 -4.82 -26.39
C GLU A 19 2.43 -3.39 -26.33
N ALA A 20 2.55 -2.63 -27.42
CA ALA A 20 1.99 -1.28 -27.50
C ALA A 20 0.45 -1.23 -27.44
N LYS A 21 -0.22 -2.31 -27.87
CA LYS A 21 -1.69 -2.44 -27.85
C LYS A 21 -2.24 -2.96 -26.52
N MET A 22 -1.46 -3.77 -25.79
CA MET A 22 -1.89 -4.39 -24.53
C MET A 22 -2.01 -3.41 -23.34
N GLY A 23 -1.75 -2.12 -23.53
CA GLY A 23 -1.73 -1.13 -22.44
C GLY A 23 -0.55 -1.36 -21.48
N LYS A 24 -0.44 -0.52 -20.45
CA LYS A 24 0.62 -0.69 -19.44
C LYS A 24 0.36 -2.00 -18.70
N SER A 25 1.30 -2.94 -18.79
CA SER A 25 1.33 -4.10 -17.90
C SER A 25 1.16 -3.58 -16.48
N PHE A 26 0.18 -4.13 -15.75
CA PHE A 26 -0.02 -3.77 -14.35
C PHE A 26 1.29 -4.10 -13.64
N ASN A 27 2.07 -3.06 -13.29
CA ASN A 27 3.28 -3.22 -12.51
C ASN A 27 2.84 -3.84 -11.18
N LEU A 28 2.95 -5.16 -11.07
CA LEU A 28 2.68 -5.91 -9.84
C LEU A 28 3.61 -5.42 -8.71
N ALA A 29 4.71 -4.73 -9.06
CA ALA A 29 5.63 -4.06 -8.15
C ALA A 29 5.07 -2.79 -7.49
N THR A 30 4.00 -2.20 -8.03
CA THR A 30 3.39 -0.97 -7.48
C THR A 30 1.98 -1.24 -6.98
N ARG A 31 1.72 -2.40 -6.36
CA ARG A 31 0.56 -2.48 -5.46
C ARG A 31 0.82 -1.45 -4.36
N PRO A 32 0.07 -0.34 -4.27
CA PRO A 32 0.19 0.52 -3.10
C PRO A 32 -0.06 -0.40 -1.90
N LYS A 33 0.87 -0.39 -0.93
CA LYS A 33 0.60 -0.98 0.38
C LYS A 33 -0.67 -0.28 0.84
N GLY A 34 -1.81 -0.95 0.68
CA GLY A 34 -3.10 -0.34 0.95
C GLY A 34 -3.02 0.25 2.34
N ASP A 35 -3.29 1.55 2.46
CA ASP A 35 -3.27 2.23 3.74
C ASP A 35 -4.18 1.45 4.68
N PHE A 36 -3.57 0.69 5.59
CA PHE A 36 -4.31 -0.11 6.55
C PHE A 36 -4.93 0.88 7.52
N LYS A 37 -6.17 1.27 7.23
CA LYS A 37 -6.95 2.12 8.11
C LYS A 37 -7.30 1.27 9.33
N SER A 38 -6.71 1.61 10.47
CA SER A 38 -7.06 0.97 11.74
C SER A 38 -8.58 1.01 11.92
N PRO A 39 -9.21 -0.11 12.35
CA PRO A 39 -10.66 -0.20 12.51
C PRO A 39 -11.21 0.66 13.66
N ILE A 40 -10.31 1.17 14.51
CA ILE A 40 -10.63 2.00 15.67
C ILE A 40 -10.23 3.45 15.39
N SER A 41 -11.14 4.37 15.67
CA SER A 41 -10.87 5.80 15.54
C SER A 41 -9.88 6.26 16.62
N ARG A 42 -9.08 7.30 16.32
CA ARG A 42 -8.14 7.86 17.31
C ARG A 42 -8.83 8.33 18.59
N GLY A 43 -10.07 8.82 18.49
CA GLY A 43 -10.86 9.25 19.64
C GLY A 43 -11.13 8.11 20.63
N TRP A 44 -11.44 6.91 20.13
CA TRP A 44 -11.66 5.73 21.00
C TRP A 44 -10.38 5.27 21.69
N ILE A 45 -9.22 5.37 21.04
CA ILE A 45 -7.93 5.07 21.65
C ILE A 45 -7.67 6.02 22.82
N ILE A 46 -7.91 7.32 22.63
CA ILE A 46 -7.73 8.33 23.68
C ILE A 46 -8.70 8.08 24.84
N ALA A 47 -9.97 7.78 24.56
CA ALA A 47 -10.96 7.46 25.58
C ALA A 47 -10.57 6.23 26.41
N LEU A 48 -10.11 5.15 25.76
CA LEU A 48 -9.67 3.93 26.44
C LEU A 48 -8.42 4.18 27.29
N ALA A 49 -7.44 4.93 26.77
CA ALA A 49 -6.26 5.33 27.54
C ALA A 49 -6.65 6.16 28.77
N PHE A 50 -7.64 7.04 28.64
CA PHE A 50 -8.18 7.80 29.77
C PHE A 50 -8.94 6.92 30.77
N VAL A 51 -9.66 5.88 30.35
CA VAL A 51 -10.30 4.95 31.30
C VAL A 51 -9.25 4.19 32.12
N LEU A 52 -8.13 3.81 31.49
CA LEU A 52 -7.03 3.10 32.16
C LEU A 52 -6.20 4.01 33.08
N CYS A 53 -5.91 5.24 32.65
CA CYS A 53 -4.96 6.14 33.33
C CYS A 53 -5.60 7.41 33.92
N GLY A 54 -6.90 7.61 33.74
CA GLY A 54 -7.59 8.87 34.08
C GLY A 54 -7.55 9.17 35.57
N GLY A 55 -7.67 8.13 36.41
CA GLY A 55 -7.52 8.27 37.86
C GLY A 55 -6.16 8.84 38.26
N LEU A 56 -5.08 8.36 37.65
CA LEU A 56 -3.72 8.87 37.88
C LEU A 56 -3.59 10.34 37.45
N ILE A 57 -4.21 10.73 36.34
CA ILE A 57 -4.23 12.12 35.88
C ILE A 57 -4.91 13.02 36.93
N PHE A 58 -6.04 12.59 37.50
CA PHE A 58 -6.71 13.34 38.56
C PHE A 58 -5.92 13.40 39.87
N GLU A 59 -5.23 12.32 40.26
CA GLU A 59 -4.35 12.32 41.43
C GLU A 59 -3.18 13.28 41.27
N LEU A 60 -2.54 13.31 40.09
CA LEU A 60 -1.48 14.26 39.78
C LEU A 60 -2.01 15.70 39.80
N LEU A 61 -3.17 15.95 39.17
CA LEU A 61 -3.79 17.28 39.22
C LEU A 61 -4.05 17.73 40.66
N LYS A 62 -4.55 16.84 41.53
CA LYS A 62 -4.78 17.10 42.97
C LYS A 62 -3.49 17.31 43.78
N LEU A 63 -2.34 16.94 43.23
CA LEU A 63 -1.04 17.18 43.88
C LEU A 63 -0.48 18.57 43.54
N PHE A 64 -0.86 19.12 42.39
CA PHE A 64 -0.41 20.43 41.92
C PHE A 64 -1.43 21.57 42.13
N PHE A 65 -2.73 21.25 42.22
CA PHE A 65 -3.83 22.17 42.53
C PHE A 65 -4.47 21.80 43.87
#